data_AF-A0A9P5U7Z2-F1
#
_entry.id   AF-A0A9P5U7Z2-F1
#
_cell.length_a   1.000
_cell.length_b   1.000
_cell.length_c   1.000
_cell.angle_alpha   90.00
_cell.angle_beta   90.00
_cell.angle_gamma   90.00
#
_symmetry.space_group_name_H-M   'P 1'
#
loop_
_entity.id
_entity.type
_entity.pdbx_description
1 polymer ?
#
loop_
_entity_poly.entity_id
_entity_poly.type
_entity_poly.pdbx_seq_one_letter_code
_entity_poly.pdbx_strand_id
1 'polypeptide(L)'
;SGPFLGFFFGKLVAMVISDFCKCEKVLHWVNKIVQLNVALEKNVRKEDAGSIVICGWSAGLWSRTHLDLARNLESKHKLTPSQKSELQYKSASVFALFWNLVKSLGPREVVADLEKLVKDNNLYRMDTAIANGGKLQTYTIDVDGGVPLTFHDADLAPPSGVFARNYARAVHFERQPHDWLSSW
;
A
#
# COMPACT_ATOMS: atom_id res chain seq x y z
N SER A 1 18.74 8.93 -13.34
CA SER A 1 19.09 7.60 -13.88
C SER A 1 17.86 6.97 -14.51
N GLY A 2 18.01 6.14 -15.55
CA GLY A 2 16.90 5.37 -16.12
C GLY A 2 16.58 4.13 -15.26
N PRO A 3 15.42 3.47 -15.48
CA PRO A 3 15.07 2.25 -14.75
C PRO A 3 15.97 1.08 -15.13
N PHE A 4 16.26 0.21 -14.17
CA PHE A 4 16.89 -1.09 -14.42
C PHE A 4 15.80 -2.12 -14.72
N LEU A 5 15.97 -2.90 -15.79
CA LEU A 5 15.02 -3.92 -16.22
C LEU A 5 15.67 -5.30 -16.16
N GLY A 6 15.01 -6.24 -15.49
CA GLY A 6 15.38 -7.65 -15.46
C GLY A 6 14.45 -8.47 -16.34
N PHE A 7 15.03 -9.27 -17.24
CA PHE A 7 14.28 -10.17 -18.12
C PHE A 7 14.72 -11.63 -17.92
N PHE A 8 13.78 -12.55 -18.05
CA PHE A 8 14.02 -13.99 -18.09
C PHE A 8 13.26 -14.61 -19.25
N PHE A 9 13.96 -15.28 -20.18
CA PHE A 9 13.40 -15.76 -21.45
C PHE A 9 12.57 -14.72 -22.22
N GLY A 10 13.04 -13.47 -22.26
CA GLY A 10 12.38 -12.37 -22.97
C GLY A 10 11.13 -11.80 -22.29
N LYS A 11 10.75 -12.32 -21.11
CA LYS A 11 9.68 -11.76 -20.27
C LYS A 11 10.28 -10.86 -19.20
N LEU A 12 9.65 -9.72 -18.91
CA LEU A 12 10.02 -8.93 -17.75
C LEU A 12 9.82 -9.81 -16.51
N VAL A 13 10.75 -9.73 -15.57
CA VAL A 13 10.63 -10.38 -14.24
C VAL A 13 10.85 -9.40 -13.10
N ALA A 14 11.51 -8.27 -13.35
CA ALA A 14 11.71 -7.22 -12.37
C ALA A 14 11.99 -5.88 -13.05
N MET A 15 11.59 -4.79 -12.42
CA MET A 15 12.00 -3.43 -12.76
C MET A 15 12.34 -2.67 -11.50
N VAL A 16 13.47 -1.98 -11.49
CA VAL A 16 13.90 -1.11 -10.40
C VAL A 16 13.94 0.32 -10.92
N ILE A 17 13.16 1.20 -10.30
CA ILE A 17 13.11 2.62 -10.63
C ILE A 17 13.85 3.38 -9.54
N SER A 18 15.06 3.84 -9.84
CA SER A 18 15.75 4.82 -9.00
C SER A 18 15.00 6.16 -9.03
N ASP A 19 15.06 6.93 -7.95
CA ASP A 19 14.42 8.25 -7.84
C ASP A 19 12.89 8.20 -8.10
N PHE A 20 12.24 7.12 -7.68
CA PHE A 20 10.80 6.90 -7.84
C PHE A 20 9.95 8.06 -7.30
N CYS A 21 10.42 8.70 -6.22
CA CYS A 21 9.95 10.01 -5.77
C CYS A 21 11.16 10.92 -5.53
N LYS A 22 11.22 12.07 -6.23
CA LYS A 22 12.33 13.03 -6.11
C LYS A 22 12.17 14.03 -4.97
N CYS A 23 10.99 14.10 -4.35
CA CYS A 23 10.71 15.08 -3.31
C CYS A 23 11.10 14.50 -1.94
N GLU A 24 12.18 15.02 -1.36
CA GLU A 24 12.67 14.57 -0.04
C GLU A 24 11.64 14.72 1.08
N LYS A 25 10.83 15.79 1.06
CA LYS A 25 9.76 16.00 2.03
C LYS A 25 8.72 14.89 1.98
N VAL A 26 8.36 14.46 0.78
CA VAL A 26 7.42 13.35 0.56
C VAL A 26 8.03 12.04 1.05
N LEU A 27 9.30 11.77 0.72
CA LEU A 27 10.02 10.58 1.21
C LEU A 27 10.08 10.54 2.75
N HIS A 28 10.37 11.66 3.40
CA HIS A 28 10.41 11.75 4.85
C HIS A 28 9.03 11.51 5.47
N TRP A 29 7.99 12.11 4.90
CA TRP A 29 6.60 11.90 5.32
C TRP A 29 6.19 10.43 5.19
N VAL A 30 6.42 9.80 4.04
CA VAL A 30 6.13 8.36 3.84
C VAL A 30 6.86 7.50 4.87
N ASN A 31 8.16 7.72 5.07
CA ASN A 31 8.94 6.98 6.06
C ASN A 31 8.38 7.13 7.48
N LYS A 32 7.95 8.34 7.87
CA LYS A 32 7.32 8.58 9.18
C LYS A 32 6.03 7.79 9.33
N ILE A 33 5.17 7.74 8.31
CA ILE A 33 3.92 6.99 8.34
C ILE A 33 4.18 5.48 8.39
N VAL A 34 5.13 4.96 7.59
CA VAL A 34 5.54 3.54 7.63
C VAL A 34 6.03 3.16 9.03
N GLN A 35 6.95 3.94 9.60
CA GLN A 35 7.49 3.68 10.93
C GLN A 35 6.41 3.72 12.02
N LEU A 36 5.47 4.67 11.92
CA LEU A 36 4.37 4.81 12.86
C LEU A 36 3.43 3.61 12.81
N ASN A 37 2.99 3.19 11.62
CA ASN A 37 2.12 2.02 11.46
C ASN A 37 2.80 0.75 11.96
N VAL A 38 4.05 0.50 11.54
CA VAL A 38 4.81 -0.68 11.99
C VAL A 38 5.01 -0.72 13.50
N ALA A 39 5.09 0.44 14.17
CA ALA A 39 5.23 0.51 15.62
C ALA A 39 3.91 0.31 16.39
N LEU A 40 2.76 0.60 15.77
CA LEU A 40 1.44 0.58 16.42
C LEU A 40 0.62 -0.66 16.08
N GLU A 41 0.92 -1.29 14.95
CA GLU A 41 0.18 -2.42 14.40
C GLU A 41 0.88 -3.75 14.68
N LYS A 42 0.06 -4.80 14.77
CA LYS A 42 0.51 -6.16 15.01
C LYS A 42 1.26 -6.70 13.80
N ASN A 43 2.52 -7.08 14.02
CA ASN A 43 3.33 -7.81 13.05
C ASN A 43 2.63 -9.13 12.65
N VAL A 44 2.49 -9.34 11.34
CA VAL A 44 1.86 -10.54 10.77
C VAL A 44 2.84 -11.66 10.45
N ARG A 45 4.16 -11.41 10.50
CA ARG A 45 5.24 -12.40 10.33
C ARG A 45 6.16 -12.35 11.55
N LYS A 46 5.80 -13.09 12.60
CA LYS A 46 6.50 -13.04 13.90
C LYS A 46 7.76 -13.90 13.94
N GLU A 47 7.84 -14.84 13.00
CA GLU A 47 8.91 -15.81 12.81
C GLU A 47 10.10 -15.24 12.02
N ASP A 48 9.88 -14.13 11.31
CA ASP A 48 10.88 -13.50 10.45
C ASP A 48 11.53 -12.30 11.16
N ALA A 49 12.75 -11.94 10.75
CA ALA A 49 13.41 -10.75 11.28
C ALA A 49 12.68 -9.48 10.80
N GLY A 50 12.56 -8.48 11.68
CA GLY A 50 11.87 -7.22 11.38
C GLY A 50 10.36 -7.31 11.58
N SER A 51 9.63 -6.37 10.97
CA SER A 51 8.18 -6.26 11.11
C SER A 51 7.51 -5.95 9.78
N ILE A 52 6.36 -6.58 9.56
CA ILE A 52 5.46 -6.30 8.45
C ILE A 52 4.02 -6.23 8.95
N VAL A 53 3.28 -5.21 8.53
CA VAL A 53 1.91 -4.93 8.98
C VAL A 53 1.00 -4.76 7.77
N ILE A 54 -0.25 -5.22 7.88
CA ILE A 54 -1.24 -5.18 6.80
C ILE A 54 -2.01 -3.86 6.86
N CYS A 55 -2.17 -3.21 5.72
CA CYS A 55 -2.95 -1.99 5.57
C CYS A 55 -4.09 -2.17 4.55
N GLY A 56 -5.14 -1.36 4.66
CA GLY A 56 -6.32 -1.44 3.80
C GLY A 56 -7.25 -2.60 4.17
N TRP A 57 -7.96 -3.15 3.18
CA TRP A 57 -8.94 -4.20 3.39
C TRP A 57 -8.30 -5.54 3.75
N SER A 58 -8.92 -6.26 4.68
CA SER A 58 -8.53 -7.60 5.10
C SER A 58 -9.76 -8.46 5.32
N ALA A 59 -9.67 -9.76 5.00
CA ALA A 59 -10.70 -10.74 5.33
C ALA A 59 -10.74 -11.09 6.83
N GLY A 60 -9.77 -10.60 7.62
CA GLY A 60 -9.68 -10.85 9.04
C GLY A 60 -9.24 -12.28 9.37
N LEU A 61 -9.70 -12.79 10.52
CA LEU A 61 -9.36 -14.13 10.98
C LEU A 61 -10.12 -15.18 10.18
N TRP A 62 -9.45 -16.28 9.83
CA TRP A 62 -10.05 -17.41 9.12
C TRP A 62 -11.28 -18.01 9.84
N SER A 63 -11.31 -17.95 11.17
CA SER A 63 -12.43 -18.44 11.99
C SER A 63 -13.62 -17.48 12.08
N ARG A 64 -13.44 -16.21 11.67
CA ARG A 64 -14.45 -15.13 11.73
C ARG A 64 -14.22 -14.15 10.58
N THR A 65 -14.34 -14.65 9.36
CA THR A 65 -14.06 -13.86 8.16
C THR A 65 -15.09 -12.76 7.98
N HIS A 66 -14.65 -11.51 7.98
CA HIS A 66 -15.46 -10.36 7.64
C HIS A 66 -14.55 -9.37 6.91
N LEU A 67 -14.94 -8.97 5.69
CA LEU A 67 -14.18 -7.97 4.94
C LEU A 67 -14.32 -6.63 5.63
N ASP A 68 -13.21 -6.10 6.13
CA ASP A 68 -13.15 -4.78 6.76
C ASP A 68 -11.73 -4.20 6.63
N LEU A 69 -11.55 -2.93 6.96
CA LEU A 69 -10.22 -2.36 7.14
C LEU A 69 -9.46 -3.16 8.19
N ALA A 70 -8.16 -3.34 7.98
CA ALA A 70 -7.29 -4.09 8.87
C ALA A 70 -7.42 -3.57 10.32
N ARG A 71 -7.84 -4.45 11.23
CA ARG A 71 -7.98 -4.18 12.68
C ARG A 71 -6.80 -4.76 13.44
N ASN A 72 -5.60 -4.36 13.06
CA ASN A 72 -4.33 -4.88 13.58
C ASN A 72 -3.66 -3.95 14.61
N LEU A 73 -4.26 -2.81 14.97
CA LEU A 73 -3.72 -1.93 16.00
C LEU A 73 -3.63 -2.63 17.37
N GLU A 74 -2.46 -2.57 18.01
CA GLU A 74 -2.26 -3.19 19.31
C GLU A 74 -2.97 -2.39 20.41
N SER A 75 -3.78 -3.08 21.21
CA SER A 75 -4.61 -2.46 22.26
C SER A 75 -3.80 -1.71 23.33
N LYS A 76 -2.53 -2.07 23.53
CA LYS A 76 -1.62 -1.44 24.48
C LYS A 76 -1.39 0.06 24.22
N HIS A 77 -1.56 0.52 22.98
CA HIS A 77 -1.36 1.92 22.61
C HIS A 77 -2.56 2.82 22.94
N LYS A 78 -3.74 2.26 23.26
CA LYS A 78 -4.93 2.99 23.72
C LYS A 78 -5.32 4.22 22.86
N LEU A 79 -5.18 4.12 21.53
CA LEU A 79 -5.54 5.21 20.61
C LEU A 79 -7.05 5.49 20.63
N THR A 80 -7.42 6.77 20.54
CA THR A 80 -8.81 7.22 20.38
C THR A 80 -9.35 6.84 18.99
N PRO A 81 -10.69 6.79 18.80
CA PRO A 81 -11.26 6.56 17.47
C PRO A 81 -10.79 7.54 16.40
N SER A 82 -10.61 8.83 16.76
CA SER A 82 -10.10 9.85 15.84
C SER A 82 -8.66 9.58 15.42
N GLN A 83 -7.78 9.22 16.36
CA GLN A 83 -6.39 8.87 16.06
C GLN A 83 -6.28 7.63 15.16
N LYS A 84 -7.17 6.64 15.36
CA LYS A 84 -7.23 5.45 14.49
C LYS A 84 -7.64 5.81 13.07
N SER A 85 -8.69 6.62 12.93
CA SER A 85 -9.16 7.07 11.62
C SER A 85 -8.11 7.92 10.90
N GLU A 86 -7.44 8.82 11.62
CA GLU A 86 -6.35 9.63 11.07
C GLU A 86 -5.16 8.77 10.61
N LEU A 87 -4.77 7.75 11.40
CA LEU A 87 -3.71 6.82 11.02
C LEU A 87 -4.09 6.03 9.76
N GLN A 88 -5.31 5.49 9.71
CA GLN A 88 -5.81 4.76 8.54
C GLN A 88 -5.85 5.64 7.29
N TYR A 89 -6.36 6.87 7.42
CA TYR A 89 -6.37 7.86 6.34
C TYR A 89 -4.95 8.13 5.83
N LYS A 90 -4.00 8.42 6.72
CA LYS A 90 -2.59 8.66 6.35
C LYS A 90 -1.97 7.45 5.65
N SER A 91 -2.23 6.24 6.13
CA SER A 91 -1.78 5.00 5.48
C SER A 91 -2.36 4.87 4.07
N ALA A 92 -3.67 5.07 3.92
CA ALA A 92 -4.32 5.04 2.61
C ALA A 92 -3.79 6.14 1.66
N SER A 93 -3.48 7.34 2.17
CA SER A 93 -2.86 8.40 1.40
C SER A 93 -1.47 7.99 0.89
N VAL A 94 -0.63 7.34 1.71
CA VAL A 94 0.66 6.82 1.27
C VAL A 94 0.50 5.82 0.12
N PHE A 95 -0.45 4.88 0.25
CA PHE A 95 -0.74 3.92 -0.83
C PHE A 95 -1.33 4.58 -2.08
N ALA A 96 -2.16 5.62 -1.93
CA ALA A 96 -2.70 6.37 -3.05
C ALA A 96 -1.60 7.10 -3.82
N LEU A 97 -0.67 7.76 -3.11
CA LEU A 97 0.51 8.37 -3.73
C LEU A 97 1.36 7.32 -4.45
N PHE A 98 1.67 6.22 -3.76
CA PHE A 98 2.45 5.12 -4.32
C PHE A 98 1.81 4.58 -5.60
N TRP A 99 0.50 4.33 -5.59
CA TRP A 99 -0.22 3.82 -6.74
C TRP A 99 -0.20 4.78 -7.93
N ASN A 100 -0.35 6.09 -7.71
CA ASN A 100 -0.23 7.06 -8.79
C ASN A 100 1.19 7.07 -9.39
N LEU A 101 2.23 6.99 -8.56
CA LEU A 101 3.60 6.88 -9.06
C LEU A 101 3.82 5.59 -9.86
N VAL A 102 3.26 4.45 -9.42
CA VAL A 102 3.32 3.19 -10.17
C VAL A 102 2.59 3.32 -11.51
N LYS A 103 1.39 3.92 -11.54
CA LYS A 103 0.67 4.19 -12.79
C LYS A 103 1.43 5.11 -13.75
N SER A 104 2.18 6.08 -13.22
CA SER A 104 2.93 7.04 -14.04
C SER A 104 4.28 6.52 -14.54
N LEU A 105 4.98 5.71 -13.75
CA LEU A 105 6.38 5.33 -14.00
C LEU A 105 6.59 3.84 -14.25
N GLY A 106 5.66 3.00 -13.79
CA GLY A 106 5.79 1.55 -13.83
C GLY A 106 5.46 0.94 -15.20
N PRO A 107 5.79 -0.35 -15.41
CA PRO A 107 5.39 -1.09 -16.60
C PRO A 107 3.87 -1.19 -16.70
N ARG A 108 3.34 -1.09 -17.91
CA ARG A 108 1.90 -1.24 -18.16
C ARG A 108 1.36 -2.60 -17.72
N GLU A 109 2.16 -3.66 -17.82
CA GLU A 109 1.75 -5.01 -17.43
C GLU A 109 1.56 -5.16 -15.92
N VAL A 110 2.39 -4.50 -15.10
CA VAL A 110 2.24 -4.47 -13.64
C VAL A 110 0.95 -3.75 -13.24
N VAL A 111 0.69 -2.60 -13.87
CA VAL A 111 -0.54 -1.83 -13.63
C VAL A 111 -1.77 -2.64 -14.07
N ALA A 112 -1.73 -3.22 -15.26
CA ALA A 112 -2.84 -3.98 -15.83
C ALA A 112 -3.19 -5.22 -15.00
N ASP A 113 -2.19 -5.92 -14.46
CA ASP A 113 -2.40 -7.10 -13.61
C ASP A 113 -3.15 -6.76 -12.32
N LEU A 114 -2.70 -5.72 -11.60
CA LEU A 114 -3.37 -5.26 -10.37
C LEU A 114 -4.74 -4.65 -10.63
N GLU A 115 -4.92 -3.91 -11.73
CA GLU A 115 -6.22 -3.39 -12.16
C GLU A 115 -7.20 -4.51 -12.52
N LYS A 116 -6.72 -5.54 -13.22
CA LYS A 116 -7.50 -6.74 -13.55
C LYS A 116 -7.92 -7.49 -12.30
N LEU A 117 -7.03 -7.65 -11.32
CA LEU A 117 -7.34 -8.27 -10.03
C LEU A 117 -8.54 -7.59 -9.36
N VAL A 118 -8.51 -6.26 -9.27
CA VAL A 118 -9.57 -5.48 -8.63
C VAL A 118 -10.89 -5.63 -9.38
N LYS A 119 -10.85 -5.51 -10.71
CA LYS A 119 -12.03 -5.57 -11.57
C LYS A 119 -12.67 -6.96 -11.56
N ASP A 120 -11.89 -8.02 -11.79
CA ASP A 120 -12.41 -9.37 -11.96
C ASP A 120 -13.01 -9.94 -10.67
N ASN A 121 -12.52 -9.48 -9.52
CA ASN A 121 -12.98 -9.92 -8.20
C ASN A 121 -13.92 -8.91 -7.52
N ASN A 122 -14.29 -7.84 -8.22
CA ASN A 122 -15.15 -6.77 -7.70
C ASN A 122 -14.68 -6.25 -6.32
N LEU A 123 -13.37 -6.03 -6.17
CA LEU A 123 -12.77 -5.64 -4.90
C LEU A 123 -12.94 -4.14 -4.65
N TYR A 124 -13.17 -3.77 -3.39
CA TYR A 124 -13.12 -2.37 -2.98
C TYR A 124 -11.69 -1.85 -3.04
N ARG A 125 -11.50 -0.68 -3.64
CA ARG A 125 -10.24 0.08 -3.53
C ARG A 125 -9.98 0.48 -2.08
N MET A 126 -8.74 0.84 -1.75
CA MET A 126 -8.36 1.29 -0.41
C MET A 126 -8.97 2.67 -0.09
N ASP A 127 -10.24 2.65 0.31
CA ASP A 127 -11.06 3.80 0.68
C ASP A 127 -11.36 3.71 2.17
N THR A 128 -10.86 4.69 2.94
CA THR A 128 -11.08 4.76 4.40
C THR A 128 -12.37 5.47 4.77
N ALA A 129 -13.05 6.09 3.79
CA ALA A 129 -14.23 6.91 4.03
C ALA A 129 -15.53 6.16 3.78
N ILE A 130 -15.69 5.39 2.69
CA ILE A 130 -16.97 4.71 2.38
C ILE A 130 -16.78 3.39 1.61
N ALA A 131 -17.57 2.38 2.00
CA ALA A 131 -17.67 1.02 1.46
C ALA A 131 -18.17 0.89 -0.01
N ASN A 132 -17.99 1.92 -0.84
CA ASN A 132 -18.33 1.92 -2.26
C ASN A 132 -17.18 2.54 -3.06
N GLY A 133 -15.99 1.96 -2.93
CA GLY A 133 -14.78 2.31 -3.69
C GLY A 133 -14.94 2.08 -5.19
N GLY A 134 -15.82 2.85 -5.83
CA GLY A 134 -16.28 2.66 -7.19
C GLY A 134 -16.57 4.00 -7.83
N LYS A 135 -15.52 4.61 -8.39
CA LYS A 135 -15.43 5.58 -9.49
C LYS A 135 -14.15 6.39 -9.34
N LEU A 136 -13.68 6.97 -10.44
CA LEU A 136 -12.67 8.02 -10.45
C LEU A 136 -13.09 9.12 -9.45
N GLN A 137 -12.18 9.51 -8.56
CA GLN A 137 -12.47 10.53 -7.55
C GLN A 137 -11.45 11.65 -7.63
N THR A 138 -11.87 12.85 -7.20
CA THR A 138 -10.92 13.88 -6.80
C THR A 138 -10.59 13.69 -5.33
N TYR A 139 -9.32 13.50 -5.01
CA TYR A 139 -8.85 13.38 -3.63
C TYR A 139 -7.55 14.14 -3.41
N THR A 140 -7.36 14.59 -2.19
CA THR A 140 -6.18 15.35 -1.76
C THR A 140 -5.38 14.54 -0.76
N ILE A 141 -4.06 14.54 -0.94
CA ILE A 141 -3.10 13.98 0.00
C ILE A 141 -2.38 15.14 0.70
N ASP A 142 -2.54 15.20 2.02
CA ASP A 142 -1.84 16.16 2.87
C ASP A 142 -0.48 15.60 3.29
N VAL A 143 0.57 16.10 2.64
CA VAL A 143 1.96 15.82 3.01
C VAL A 143 2.35 16.79 4.13
N ASP A 144 2.77 16.27 5.30
CA ASP A 144 3.18 17.08 6.46
C ASP A 144 4.15 18.20 6.04
N GLY A 145 3.75 19.47 6.18
CA GLY A 145 4.58 20.64 5.86
C GLY A 145 4.89 20.81 4.36
N GLY A 146 4.14 20.14 3.49
CA GLY A 146 4.21 20.23 2.03
C GLY A 146 2.98 20.93 1.42
N VAL A 147 3.01 21.08 0.10
CA VAL A 147 1.83 21.48 -0.67
C VAL A 147 0.94 20.23 -0.82
N PRO A 148 -0.37 20.33 -0.52
CA PRO A 148 -1.29 19.21 -0.73
C PRO A 148 -1.26 18.75 -2.20
N LEU A 149 -1.28 17.44 -2.41
CA LEU A 149 -1.32 16.85 -3.74
C LEU A 149 -2.74 16.46 -4.08
N THR A 150 -3.36 17.16 -5.02
CA THR A 150 -4.70 16.86 -5.51
C THR A 150 -4.63 16.01 -6.77
N PHE A 151 -5.26 14.86 -6.74
CA PHE A 151 -5.44 13.98 -7.89
C PHE A 151 -6.87 14.14 -8.39
N HIS A 152 -7.02 14.37 -9.69
CA HIS A 152 -8.31 14.46 -10.37
C HIS A 152 -8.53 13.22 -11.20
N ASP A 153 -9.77 12.77 -11.25
CA ASP A 153 -10.20 11.63 -12.06
C ASP A 153 -9.28 10.40 -11.91
N ALA A 154 -8.88 10.11 -10.67
CA ALA A 154 -7.92 9.06 -10.38
C ALA A 154 -8.56 7.93 -9.58
N ASP A 155 -8.20 6.68 -9.91
CA ASP A 155 -8.48 5.54 -9.05
C ASP A 155 -7.69 5.65 -7.74
N LEU A 156 -8.35 5.23 -6.66
CA LEU A 156 -7.70 4.95 -5.38
C LEU A 156 -6.75 3.74 -5.51
N ALA A 157 -5.90 3.56 -4.50
CA ALA A 157 -4.96 2.45 -4.46
C ALA A 157 -5.66 1.07 -4.47
N PRO A 158 -4.93 -0.01 -4.85
CA PRO A 158 -5.41 -1.38 -4.70
C PRO A 158 -5.90 -1.67 -3.27
N PRO A 159 -6.76 -2.69 -3.08
CA PRO A 159 -7.52 -2.90 -1.84
C PRO A 159 -6.68 -3.00 -0.56
N SER A 160 -5.48 -3.58 -0.68
CA SER A 160 -4.61 -3.90 0.45
C SER A 160 -3.15 -3.77 0.06
N GLY A 161 -2.31 -3.57 1.07
CA GLY A 161 -0.87 -3.56 0.94
C GLY A 161 -0.23 -3.83 2.30
N VAL A 162 1.09 -3.71 2.35
CA VAL A 162 1.86 -3.90 3.58
C VAL A 162 2.85 -2.78 3.79
N PHE A 163 3.07 -2.41 5.04
CA PHE A 163 4.21 -1.63 5.46
C PHE A 163 5.22 -2.54 6.15
N ALA A 164 6.49 -2.40 5.79
CA ALA A 164 7.56 -3.22 6.32
C ALA A 164 8.71 -2.35 6.85
N ARG A 165 9.35 -2.81 7.92
CA ARG A 165 10.58 -2.22 8.45
C ARG A 165 11.54 -3.31 8.83
N ASN A 166 12.73 -3.27 8.21
CA ASN A 166 13.80 -4.24 8.42
C ASN A 166 13.34 -5.70 8.26
N TYR A 167 12.25 -5.93 7.50
CA TYR A 167 11.74 -7.26 7.27
C TYR A 167 12.72 -8.04 6.40
N ALA A 168 13.18 -9.18 6.89
CA ALA A 168 14.12 -10.03 6.18
C ALA A 168 13.78 -11.50 6.37
N ARG A 169 13.78 -12.24 5.26
CA ARG A 169 13.58 -13.68 5.21
C ARG A 169 14.47 -14.28 4.13
N ALA A 170 15.11 -15.41 4.43
CA ALA A 170 16.02 -16.06 3.49
C ALA A 170 15.31 -16.51 2.20
N VAL A 171 14.10 -17.04 2.32
CA VAL A 171 13.23 -17.43 1.21
C VAL A 171 11.77 -17.16 1.59
N HIS A 172 11.08 -16.35 0.79
CA HIS A 172 9.67 -16.03 0.98
C HIS A 172 8.89 -16.47 -0.26
N PHE A 173 7.84 -17.26 -0.06
CA PHE A 173 6.87 -17.60 -1.09
C PHE A 173 5.50 -17.17 -0.58
N GLU A 174 4.83 -16.31 -1.33
CA GLU A 174 3.44 -15.94 -1.09
C GLU A 174 2.62 -16.38 -2.29
N ARG A 175 1.47 -17.02 -2.04
CA ARG A 175 0.51 -17.28 -3.11
C ARG A 175 -0.34 -16.03 -3.27
N GLN A 176 -0.24 -15.40 -4.42
CA GLN A 176 -1.00 -14.20 -4.75
C GLN A 176 -1.89 -14.47 -5.97
N PRO A 177 -3.09 -13.87 -6.04
CA PRO A 177 -4.03 -14.03 -7.16
C PRO A 177 -3.63 -13.21 -8.40
N HIS A 178 -2.41 -12.66 -8.41
CA HIS A 178 -1.86 -11.76 -9.42
C HIS A 178 -0.37 -12.08 -9.61
N ASP A 179 0.19 -11.69 -10.75
CA ASP A 179 1.55 -12.07 -11.16
C ASP A 179 2.62 -11.10 -10.66
N TRP A 180 2.25 -9.83 -10.44
CA TRP A 180 3.18 -8.75 -10.15
C TRP A 180 3.02 -8.17 -8.75
N LEU A 181 4.15 -7.83 -8.12
CA LEU A 181 4.21 -7.05 -6.89
C LEU A 181 4.98 -5.76 -7.13
N SER A 182 4.53 -4.67 -6.50
CA SER A 182 5.23 -3.40 -6.48
C SER A 182 5.53 -2.99 -5.03
N SER A 183 6.71 -2.41 -4.81
CA SER A 183 7.15 -1.94 -3.49
C SER A 183 7.97 -0.65 -3.62
N TRP A 184 7.94 0.19 -2.59
CA TRP A 184 8.64 1.46 -2.49
C TRP A 184 9.27 1.61 -1.11
#